data_AF-A0A699ZIV3-F1
#
_entry.id   AF-A0A699ZIV3-F1
#
_cell.length_a   1.000
_cell.length_b   1.000
_cell.length_c   1.000
_cell.angle_alpha   90.00
_cell.angle_beta   90.00
_cell.angle_gamma   90.00
#
_symmetry.space_group_name_H-M   'P 1'
#
loop_
_entity.id
_entity.type
_entity.pdbx_description
1 polymer ?
#
loop_
_entity_poly.entity_id
_entity_poly.type
_entity_poly.pdbx_seq_one_letter_code
_entity_poly.pdbx_strand_id
1 'polypeptide(L)'
;MMLLTEVFDTQEATMLYPVNSLRNFARMQVRTQLLSAIDVDMIMSTTLSLDLQQPGRVAELEALAANRVATVLPAFEPKRQGPVGQRLADHVANVSKAELETLMARKEVLQFKLKVFPRGHTPTNYTRWFAAQQPYAVAYQRMYEP
;
A
#
# COMPACT_ATOMS: atom_id res chain seq x y z
N MET A 1 -23.65 18.96 -10.76
CA MET A 1 -24.19 17.86 -9.93
C MET A 1 -23.65 16.56 -10.49
N MET A 2 -22.92 15.77 -9.69
CA MET A 2 -22.38 14.48 -10.10
C MET A 2 -23.18 13.39 -9.40
N LEU A 3 -23.82 12.51 -10.17
CA LEU A 3 -24.53 11.35 -9.65
C LEU A 3 -23.54 10.19 -9.55
N LEU A 4 -23.29 9.70 -8.34
CA LEU A 4 -22.51 8.48 -8.11
C LEU A 4 -23.48 7.31 -7.98
N THR A 5 -23.31 6.29 -8.81
CA THR A 5 -24.08 5.04 -8.72
C THR A 5 -23.11 3.89 -8.56
N GLU A 6 -23.37 2.99 -7.62
CA GLU A 6 -22.57 1.78 -7.46
C GLU A 6 -23.42 0.55 -7.71
N VAL A 7 -22.82 -0.40 -8.42
CA VAL A 7 -23.38 -1.73 -8.64
C VAL A 7 -22.71 -2.65 -7.64
N PHE A 8 -23.51 -3.31 -6.81
CA PHE A 8 -23.04 -4.24 -5.79
C PHE A 8 -23.31 -5.67 -6.23
N ASP A 9 -22.30 -6.53 -6.12
CA ASP A 9 -22.46 -7.96 -6.41
C ASP A 9 -23.08 -8.73 -5.23
N THR A 10 -22.98 -8.20 -4.00
CA THR A 10 -23.57 -8.80 -2.79
C THR A 10 -24.10 -7.74 -1.81
N GLN A 11 -25.00 -8.14 -0.89
CA GLN A 11 -25.59 -7.23 0.08
C GLN A 11 -24.60 -6.79 1.16
N GLU A 12 -23.66 -7.66 1.55
CA GLU A 12 -22.62 -7.38 2.52
C GLU A 12 -21.64 -6.32 2.02
N ALA A 13 -21.45 -6.24 0.70
CA ALA A 13 -20.64 -5.19 0.09
C ALA A 13 -21.16 -3.80 0.47
N THR A 14 -22.47 -3.60 0.64
CA THR A 14 -23.02 -2.29 1.01
C THR A 14 -22.52 -1.74 2.36
N MET A 15 -22.05 -2.59 3.28
CA MET A 15 -21.52 -2.16 4.59
C MET A 15 -20.06 -1.69 4.55
N LEU A 16 -19.33 -1.98 3.48
CA LEU A 16 -17.95 -1.50 3.26
C LEU A 16 -17.93 -0.15 2.53
N TYR A 17 -19.11 0.43 2.28
CA TYR A 17 -19.29 1.60 1.43
C TYR A 17 -19.82 2.78 2.24
N PRO A 18 -19.39 4.01 1.91
CA PRO A 18 -19.03 4.47 0.56
C PRO A 18 -17.51 4.49 0.22
N VAL A 19 -16.67 3.64 0.80
CA VAL A 19 -15.21 3.69 0.62
C VAL A 19 -14.76 3.72 -0.85
N ASN A 20 -15.31 2.88 -1.74
CA ASN A 20 -14.88 2.91 -3.15
C ASN A 20 -15.46 4.09 -3.95
N SER A 21 -16.69 4.52 -3.70
CA SER A 21 -17.24 5.77 -4.26
C SER A 21 -16.41 6.97 -3.87
N LEU A 22 -16.02 7.06 -2.60
CA LEU A 22 -15.16 8.12 -2.10
C LEU A 22 -13.78 8.07 -2.77
N ARG A 23 -13.19 6.88 -2.95
CA ARG A 23 -11.92 6.71 -3.68
C ARG A 23 -12.04 7.15 -5.14
N ASN A 24 -13.10 6.76 -5.83
CA ASN A 24 -13.36 7.17 -7.22
C ASN A 24 -13.60 8.68 -7.33
N PHE A 25 -14.36 9.25 -6.40
CA PHE A 25 -14.58 10.69 -6.33
C PHE A 25 -13.29 11.46 -6.08
N ALA A 26 -12.50 11.04 -5.09
CA ALA A 26 -11.19 11.61 -4.81
C ALA A 26 -10.28 11.57 -6.04
N ARG A 27 -10.24 10.44 -6.76
CA ARG A 27 -9.47 10.29 -8.00
C ARG A 27 -9.89 11.28 -9.08
N MET A 28 -11.18 11.60 -9.21
CA MET A 28 -11.65 12.63 -10.15
C MET A 28 -11.25 14.06 -9.76
N GLN A 29 -10.90 14.31 -8.49
CA GLN A 29 -10.47 15.62 -8.01
C GLN A 29 -8.94 15.82 -8.07
N VAL A 30 -8.17 14.76 -8.33
CA VAL A 30 -6.70 14.83 -8.39
C VAL A 30 -6.26 15.73 -9.56
N ARG A 31 -5.30 16.62 -9.28
CA ARG A 31 -4.71 17.56 -10.27
C ARG A 31 -3.26 17.22 -10.63
N THR A 32 -2.73 16.15 -10.08
CA THR A 32 -1.37 15.63 -10.30
C THR A 32 -1.43 14.38 -11.17
N GLN A 33 -0.33 14.05 -11.85
CA GLN A 33 -0.25 12.83 -12.66
C GLN A 33 -0.16 11.56 -11.80
N LEU A 34 0.29 11.72 -10.56
CA LEU A 34 0.36 10.65 -9.57
C LEU A 34 -0.67 10.87 -8.46
N LEU A 35 -1.21 9.75 -8.00
CA LEU A 35 -1.98 9.65 -6.76
C LEU A 35 -1.61 8.35 -6.06
N SER A 36 -1.70 8.33 -4.74
CA SER A 36 -1.58 7.11 -3.95
C SER A 36 -2.89 6.85 -3.21
N ALA A 37 -3.29 5.58 -3.14
CA ALA A 37 -4.43 5.15 -2.34
C ALA A 37 -3.90 4.59 -1.02
N ILE A 38 -4.05 5.36 0.06
CA ILE A 38 -3.51 5.05 1.38
C ILE A 38 -4.63 5.21 2.39
N ASP A 39 -4.87 4.18 3.19
CA ASP A 39 -5.90 4.23 4.22
C ASP A 39 -5.47 5.15 5.39
N VAL A 40 -6.44 5.76 6.06
CA VAL A 40 -6.20 6.79 7.10
C VAL A 40 -5.44 6.26 8.32
N ASP A 41 -5.45 4.94 8.53
CA ASP A 41 -4.78 4.24 9.62
C ASP A 41 -3.37 3.75 9.23
N MET A 42 -2.86 4.11 8.04
CA MET A 42 -1.50 3.81 7.62
C MET A 42 -0.53 4.97 7.86
N ILE A 43 0.72 4.62 8.14
CA ILE A 43 1.83 5.56 8.31
C ILE A 43 2.81 5.36 7.17
N MET A 44 3.22 6.46 6.54
CA MET A 44 4.20 6.43 5.45
C MET A 44 5.62 6.34 6.00
N SER A 45 6.42 5.44 5.41
CA SER A 45 7.83 5.33 5.80
C SER A 45 8.63 6.58 5.41
N THR A 46 9.58 6.97 6.25
CA THR A 46 10.54 8.04 5.95
C THR A 46 11.41 7.71 4.75
N THR A 47 11.76 6.43 4.57
CA THR A 47 12.55 5.96 3.42
C THR A 47 11.83 6.21 2.10
N LEU A 48 10.50 6.07 2.02
CA LEU A 48 9.73 6.45 0.83
C LEU A 48 9.79 7.96 0.57
N SER A 49 9.66 8.78 1.61
CA SER A 49 9.74 10.25 1.46
C SER A 49 11.12 10.67 0.94
N LEU A 50 12.19 10.05 1.45
CA LEU A 50 13.56 10.29 0.99
C LEU A 50 13.80 9.78 -0.44
N ASP A 51 13.18 8.67 -0.85
CA ASP A 51 13.21 8.15 -2.22
C ASP A 51 12.53 9.12 -3.19
N LEU A 52 11.33 9.59 -2.86
CA LEU A 52 10.56 10.52 -3.70
C LEU A 52 11.23 11.90 -3.86
N GLN A 53 12.09 12.29 -2.91
CA GLN A 53 12.90 13.51 -2.99
C GLN A 53 14.11 13.37 -3.92
N GLN A 54 14.49 12.16 -4.33
CA GLN A 54 15.62 11.98 -5.24
C GLN A 54 15.31 12.61 -6.61
N PRO A 55 16.29 13.32 -7.21
CA PRO A 55 16.11 13.92 -8.52
C PRO A 55 15.65 12.91 -9.57
N GLY A 56 14.58 13.25 -10.29
CA GLY A 56 14.02 12.40 -11.36
C GLY A 56 13.10 11.28 -10.90
N ARG A 57 13.02 10.98 -9.59
CA ARG A 57 12.21 9.85 -9.09
C ARG A 57 10.72 10.02 -9.38
N VAL A 58 10.18 11.21 -9.13
CA VAL A 58 8.77 11.52 -9.45
C VAL A 58 8.49 11.39 -10.95
N ALA A 59 9.39 11.88 -11.80
CA ALA A 59 9.25 11.79 -13.25
C ALA A 59 9.29 10.34 -13.76
N GLU A 60 10.12 9.48 -13.15
CA GLU A 60 10.13 8.04 -13.43
C GLU A 60 8.76 7.40 -13.12
N LEU A 61 8.20 7.71 -11.94
CA LEU A 61 6.89 7.22 -11.54
C LEU A 61 5.77 7.74 -12.47
N GLU A 62 5.84 9.01 -12.89
CA GLU A 62 4.90 9.59 -13.87
C GLU A 62 4.99 8.88 -15.22
N ALA A 63 6.20 8.55 -15.70
CA ALA A 63 6.40 7.80 -16.93
C ALA A 63 5.83 6.38 -16.85
N LEU A 64 5.97 5.70 -15.70
CA LEU A 64 5.33 4.41 -15.46
C LEU A 64 3.79 4.53 -15.48
N ALA A 65 3.25 5.52 -14.78
CA ALA A 65 1.80 5.76 -14.74
C ALA A 65 1.24 6.07 -16.14
N ALA A 66 1.94 6.86 -16.95
CA ALA A 66 1.58 7.14 -18.34
C ALA A 66 1.52 5.87 -19.21
N ASN A 67 2.33 4.86 -18.89
CA ASN A 67 2.32 3.54 -19.52
C ASN A 67 1.34 2.55 -18.85
N ARG A 68 0.37 3.05 -18.07
CA ARG A 68 -0.63 2.26 -17.33
C ARG A 68 -0.03 1.26 -16.34
N VAL A 69 1.13 1.60 -15.77
CA VAL A 69 1.77 0.81 -14.71
C VAL A 69 1.44 1.42 -13.36
N ALA A 70 0.85 0.62 -12.47
CA ALA A 70 0.69 0.98 -11.06
C ALA A 70 1.93 0.57 -10.27
N THR A 71 2.43 1.46 -9.43
CA THR A 71 3.53 1.16 -8.50
C THR A 71 2.95 0.67 -7.18
N VAL A 72 3.36 -0.53 -6.75
CA VAL A 72 2.92 -1.14 -5.50
C VAL A 72 3.91 -0.79 -4.39
N LEU A 73 3.39 -0.27 -3.27
CA LEU A 73 4.16 -0.06 -2.05
C LEU A 73 3.86 -1.22 -1.09
N PRO A 74 4.86 -1.97 -0.61
CA PRO A 74 4.60 -3.03 0.36
C PRO A 74 4.17 -2.43 1.70
N ALA A 75 3.18 -3.06 2.32
CA ALA A 75 2.60 -2.66 3.58
C ALA A 75 2.89 -3.68 4.67
N PHE A 76 3.01 -3.19 5.90
CA PHE A 76 3.37 -3.99 7.05
C PHE A 76 2.46 -3.67 8.23
N GLU A 77 2.21 -4.65 9.08
CA GLU A 77 1.44 -4.47 10.31
C GLU A 77 2.19 -5.00 11.54
N PRO A 78 2.09 -4.33 12.69
CA PRO A 78 2.55 -4.89 13.97
C PRO A 78 1.83 -6.21 14.27
N LYS A 79 2.56 -7.21 14.77
CA LYS A 79 1.94 -8.46 15.23
C LYS A 79 0.99 -8.25 16.41
N ARG A 80 1.34 -7.32 17.31
CA ARG A 80 0.54 -6.95 18.48
C ARG A 80 -0.30 -5.73 18.16
N GLN A 81 -1.56 -5.74 18.58
CA GLN A 81 -2.49 -4.63 18.38
C GLN A 81 -2.49 -3.67 19.57
N GLY A 82 -3.25 -2.57 19.45
CA GLY A 82 -3.42 -1.57 20.51
C GLY A 82 -2.20 -0.67 20.70
N PRO A 83 -2.04 -0.04 21.88
CA PRO A 83 -0.99 0.97 22.11
C PRO A 83 0.44 0.47 21.89
N VAL A 84 0.69 -0.82 22.13
CA VAL A 84 2.01 -1.45 21.87
C VAL A 84 2.26 -1.56 20.37
N GLY A 85 1.24 -1.97 19.61
CA GLY A 85 1.30 -2.04 18.15
C GLY A 85 1.51 -0.68 17.51
N GLN A 86 0.75 0.32 17.95
CA GLN A 86 0.87 1.71 17.46
C GLN A 86 2.29 2.26 17.64
N ARG A 87 2.87 2.13 18.84
CA ARG A 87 4.26 2.56 19.08
C ARG A 87 5.27 1.82 18.20
N LEU A 88 5.04 0.53 17.94
CA LEU A 88 5.90 -0.23 17.03
C LEU A 88 5.73 0.26 15.58
N ALA A 89 4.50 0.56 15.14
CA ALA A 89 4.25 1.12 13.81
C ALA A 89 4.94 2.48 13.62
N ASP A 90 4.84 3.37 14.62
CA ASP A 90 5.53 4.67 14.62
C ASP A 90 7.04 4.50 14.50
N HIS A 91 7.61 3.54 15.25
CA HIS A 91 9.04 3.22 15.15
C HIS A 91 9.39 2.68 13.76
N VAL A 92 8.64 1.68 13.27
CA VAL A 92 8.87 1.00 11.99
C VAL A 92 8.76 1.94 10.80
N ALA A 93 7.91 2.96 10.85
CA ALA A 93 7.84 3.99 9.80
C ALA A 93 9.17 4.74 9.63
N ASN A 94 10.06 4.70 10.62
CA ASN A 94 11.33 5.43 10.62
C ASN A 94 12.57 4.54 10.46
N VAL A 95 12.43 3.23 10.33
CA VAL A 95 13.58 2.31 10.20
C VAL A 95 13.99 2.06 8.75
N SER A 96 15.22 1.60 8.56
CA SER A 96 15.72 1.15 7.27
C SER A 96 15.06 -0.18 6.82
N LYS A 97 15.16 -0.49 5.53
CA LYS A 97 14.69 -1.76 4.98
C LYS A 97 15.33 -2.99 5.62
N ALA A 98 16.62 -2.89 5.99
CA ALA A 98 17.37 -3.96 6.66
C ALA A 98 16.91 -4.17 8.12
N GLU A 99 16.62 -3.09 8.84
CA GLU A 99 16.05 -3.17 10.19
C GLU A 99 14.63 -3.73 10.16
N LEU A 100 13.81 -3.33 9.17
CA LEU A 100 12.49 -3.90 8.95
C LEU A 100 12.56 -5.41 8.66
N GLU A 101 13.53 -5.86 7.86
CA GLU A 101 13.76 -7.29 7.61
C GLU A 101 14.07 -8.04 8.91
N THR A 102 14.87 -7.44 9.78
CA THR A 102 15.20 -8.00 11.10
C THR A 102 13.94 -8.11 11.98
N LEU A 103 13.08 -7.09 12.01
CA LEU A 103 11.83 -7.11 12.77
C LEU A 103 10.82 -8.13 12.23
N MET A 104 10.78 -8.31 10.91
CA MET A 104 10.00 -9.38 10.25
C MET A 104 10.53 -10.77 10.61
N ALA A 105 11.85 -10.98 10.60
CA ALA A 105 12.47 -12.24 10.98
C ALA A 105 12.16 -12.63 12.44
N ARG A 106 12.08 -11.64 13.34
CA ARG A 106 11.65 -11.80 14.74
C ARG A 106 10.14 -11.94 14.91
N LYS A 107 9.36 -11.82 13.83
CA LYS A 107 7.89 -11.83 13.82
C LYS A 107 7.28 -10.75 14.70
N GLU A 108 7.95 -9.61 14.84
CA GLU A 108 7.41 -8.42 15.53
C GLU A 108 6.50 -7.63 14.59
N VAL A 109 6.91 -7.57 13.32
CA VAL A 109 6.17 -7.02 12.18
C VAL A 109 5.78 -8.17 11.25
N LEU A 110 4.64 -8.03 10.58
CA LEU A 110 4.11 -8.99 9.62
C LEU A 110 3.79 -8.27 8.30
N GLN A 111 3.70 -9.05 7.22
CA GLN A 111 3.05 -8.59 6.00
C GLN A 111 1.60 -8.19 6.31
N PHE A 112 1.20 -7.02 5.80
CA PHE A 112 -0.14 -6.47 6.03
C PHE A 112 -1.25 -7.46 5.66
N LYS A 113 -2.21 -7.64 6.58
CA LYS A 113 -3.44 -8.44 6.43
C LYS A 113 -3.23 -9.87 5.92
N LEU A 114 -2.02 -10.42 5.99
CA LEU A 114 -1.72 -11.77 5.50
C LEU A 114 -2.58 -12.85 6.18
N LYS A 115 -2.96 -12.63 7.45
CA LYS A 115 -3.82 -13.55 8.21
C LYS A 115 -5.32 -13.37 7.94
N VAL A 116 -5.73 -12.18 7.50
CA VAL A 116 -7.14 -11.81 7.33
C VAL A 116 -7.57 -12.11 5.90
N PHE A 117 -6.79 -11.67 4.92
CA PHE A 117 -7.10 -11.86 3.51
C PHE A 117 -5.85 -12.23 2.69
N PRO A 118 -5.27 -13.43 2.89
CA PRO A 118 -4.04 -13.83 2.21
C PRO A 118 -4.14 -13.70 0.69
N ARG A 119 -5.26 -14.10 0.09
CA ARG A 119 -5.48 -14.03 -1.37
C ARG A 119 -5.30 -12.62 -1.94
N GLY A 120 -5.65 -11.59 -1.18
CA GLY A 120 -5.50 -10.20 -1.61
C GLY A 120 -4.10 -9.65 -1.50
N HIS A 121 -3.24 -10.23 -0.66
CA HIS A 121 -1.94 -9.63 -0.37
C HIS A 121 -0.73 -10.52 -0.74
N THR A 122 -0.92 -11.82 -0.97
CA THR A 122 0.16 -12.74 -1.39
C THR A 122 0.80 -12.48 -2.76
N PRO A 123 0.16 -11.80 -3.74
CA PRO A 123 0.83 -11.56 -5.04
C PRO A 123 2.10 -10.70 -4.92
N THR A 124 2.19 -9.80 -3.93
CA THR A 124 3.44 -9.10 -3.61
C THR A 124 4.45 -10.07 -2.99
N ASN A 125 5.61 -10.25 -3.64
CA ASN A 125 6.64 -11.15 -3.15
C ASN A 125 7.57 -10.42 -2.17
N TYR A 126 7.26 -10.50 -0.88
CA TYR A 126 8.03 -9.81 0.17
C TYR A 126 9.48 -10.29 0.26
N THR A 127 9.75 -11.58 0.06
CA THR A 127 11.13 -12.11 0.04
C THR A 127 11.95 -11.49 -1.08
N ARG A 128 11.38 -11.42 -2.30
CA ARG A 128 12.02 -10.73 -3.43
C ARG A 128 12.14 -9.24 -3.15
N TRP A 129 11.12 -8.63 -2.53
CA TRP A 129 11.16 -7.21 -2.20
C TRP A 129 12.32 -6.90 -1.28
N PHE A 130 12.52 -7.64 -0.19
CA PHE A 130 13.65 -7.40 0.72
C PHE A 130 15.01 -7.45 -0.01
N ALA A 131 15.21 -8.42 -0.89
CA ALA A 131 16.44 -8.57 -1.68
C ALA A 131 16.58 -7.55 -2.83
N ALA A 132 15.49 -6.93 -3.28
CA ALA A 132 15.50 -6.06 -4.45
C ALA A 132 16.05 -4.67 -4.14
N GLN A 133 16.94 -4.17 -5.01
CA GLN A 133 17.41 -2.78 -5.01
C GLN A 133 16.68 -1.91 -6.03
N GLN A 134 15.91 -2.53 -6.93
CA GLN A 134 15.14 -1.89 -7.99
C GLN A 134 13.71 -2.41 -7.99
N PRO A 135 12.72 -1.65 -8.50
CA PRO A 135 11.36 -2.13 -8.67
C PRO A 135 11.32 -3.43 -9.48
N TYR A 136 10.32 -4.27 -9.22
CA TYR A 136 10.12 -5.52 -9.95
C TYR A 136 8.66 -5.73 -10.32
N ALA A 137 8.41 -6.44 -11.41
CA ALA A 137 7.06 -6.75 -11.86
C ALA A 137 6.36 -7.73 -10.91
N VAL A 138 5.15 -7.39 -10.50
CA VAL A 138 4.22 -8.26 -9.77
C VAL A 138 3.18 -8.79 -10.75
N ALA A 139 2.96 -10.10 -10.75
CA ALA A 139 1.90 -10.70 -11.57
C ALA A 139 0.55 -10.50 -10.86
N TYR A 140 -0.39 -9.84 -11.54
CA TYR A 140 -1.75 -9.68 -11.04
C TYR A 140 -2.42 -11.05 -10.81
N GLN A 141 -3.17 -11.16 -9.72
CA GLN A 141 -4.05 -12.29 -9.43
C GLN A 141 -5.43 -11.78 -9.07
N ARG A 142 -6.47 -12.58 -9.33
CA ARG A 142 -7.84 -12.20 -8.97
C ARG A 142 -7.94 -11.95 -7.47
N MET A 143 -8.61 -10.85 -7.09
CA MET A 143 -8.73 -10.33 -5.71
C MET A 143 -7.48 -9.64 -5.16
N TYR A 144 -6.44 -9.42 -5.98
CA TYR A 144 -5.26 -8.70 -5.52
C TYR A 144 -5.61 -7.27 -5.08
N GLU A 145 -5.29 -6.98 -3.83
CA GLU A 145 -5.44 -5.69 -3.15
C GLU A 145 -4.03 -5.21 -2.79
N PRO A 146 -3.31 -4.60 -3.75
CA PRO A 146 -1.94 -4.11 -3.59
C PRO A 146 -1.81 -3.05 -2.49
#